data_AF-A0A9P0IJT7-F1
#
_entry.id   AF-A0A9P0IJT7-F1
#
_cell.length_a   1.000
_cell.length_b   1.000
_cell.length_c   1.000
_cell.angle_alpha   90.00
_cell.angle_beta   90.00
_cell.angle_gamma   90.00
#
_symmetry.space_group_name_H-M   'P 1'
#
loop_
_entity.id
_entity.type
_entity.pdbx_description
1 polymer ?
#
loop_
_entity_poly.entity_id
_entity_poly.type
_entity_poly.pdbx_seq_one_letter_code
_entity_poly.pdbx_strand_id
1 'polypeptide(L)'
;MARHNAEIYGVADKIEFIVGDIFKIYPKLKADVVFMSPPWGGPKYSQTKSYSIETMCSDHVGGGFRIFDIVKTIAPNIAFHLPKNTNILEV
;
A
#
# COMPACT_ATOMS: atom_id res chain seq x y z
N MET A 1 -4.58 -17.61 2.38
CA MET A 1 -3.87 -17.28 3.64
C MET A 1 -4.55 -16.15 4.41
N ALA A 2 -4.69 -14.92 3.88
CA ALA A 2 -5.32 -13.83 4.65
C ALA A 2 -6.72 -14.17 5.21
N ARG A 3 -7.59 -14.77 4.39
CA ARG A 3 -8.92 -15.23 4.83
C ARG A 3 -8.85 -16.28 5.95
N HIS A 4 -8.01 -17.30 5.77
CA HIS A 4 -7.78 -18.33 6.80
C HIS A 4 -7.30 -17.73 8.13
N ASN A 5 -6.37 -16.78 8.09
CA ASN A 5 -5.92 -16.10 9.31
C ASN A 5 -7.08 -15.32 9.96
N ALA A 6 -7.87 -14.59 9.17
CA ALA A 6 -9.03 -13.87 9.69
C ALA A 6 -10.09 -14.79 10.32
N GLU A 7 -10.26 -16.02 9.81
CA GLU A 7 -11.13 -17.05 10.40
C GLU A 7 -10.60 -17.49 11.77
N ILE A 8 -9.29 -17.76 11.89
CA ILE A 8 -8.64 -18.08 13.18
C ILE A 8 -8.86 -16.96 14.21
N TYR A 9 -8.77 -15.70 13.77
CA TYR A 9 -8.99 -14.54 14.64
C TYR A 9 -10.48 -14.19 14.85
N GLY A 10 -11.43 -14.91 14.25
CA GLY A 10 -12.86 -14.69 14.45
C GLY A 10 -13.40 -13.37 13.89
N VAL A 11 -12.78 -12.82 12.84
CA VAL A 11 -13.15 -11.52 12.23
C VAL A 11 -13.38 -11.61 10.71
N ALA A 12 -13.39 -12.81 10.14
CA ALA A 12 -13.52 -13.01 8.69
C ALA A 12 -14.82 -12.43 8.11
N ASP A 13 -15.90 -12.39 8.89
CA ASP A 13 -17.20 -11.82 8.53
C ASP A 13 -17.16 -10.30 8.31
N LYS A 14 -16.12 -9.62 8.83
CA LYS A 14 -15.92 -8.17 8.72
C LYS A 14 -15.07 -7.77 7.50
N ILE A 15 -14.63 -8.73 6.68
CA ILE A 15 -13.63 -8.48 5.62
C ILE A 15 -14.13 -9.04 4.28
N GLU A 16 -14.21 -8.16 3.29
CA GLU A 16 -14.30 -8.57 1.88
C GLU A 16 -12.89 -8.76 1.29
N PHE A 17 -12.58 -9.97 0.82
CA PHE A 17 -11.28 -10.28 0.23
C PHE A 17 -11.35 -10.21 -1.30
N ILE A 18 -10.57 -9.30 -1.89
CA ILE A 18 -10.44 -9.16 -3.34
C ILE A 18 -9.02 -9.57 -3.74
N VAL A 19 -8.90 -10.59 -4.60
CA VAL A 19 -7.64 -10.93 -5.25
C VAL A 19 -7.57 -10.18 -6.56
N GLY A 20 -6.72 -9.16 -6.64
CA GLY A 20 -6.64 -8.32 -7.83
C GLY A 20 -5.50 -7.31 -7.79
N ASP A 21 -5.37 -6.60 -8.91
CA ASP A 21 -4.40 -5.54 -9.11
C ASP A 21 -5.08 -4.19 -8.83
N ILE A 22 -4.59 -3.46 -7.84
CA ILE A 22 -5.15 -2.17 -7.42
C ILE A 22 -5.21 -1.16 -8.57
N PHE A 23 -4.23 -1.18 -9.48
CA PHE A 23 -4.17 -0.28 -10.64
C PHE A 23 -5.32 -0.51 -11.62
N LYS A 24 -5.99 -1.66 -11.55
CA LYS A 24 -7.15 -2.00 -12.39
C LYS A 24 -8.48 -1.79 -11.69
N ILE A 25 -8.53 -1.96 -10.36
CA ILE A 25 -9.79 -1.96 -9.60
C ILE A 25 -10.09 -0.63 -8.90
N TYR A 26 -9.09 0.23 -8.69
CA TYR A 26 -9.25 1.49 -7.94
C TYR A 26 -10.43 2.38 -8.37
N PRO A 27 -10.84 2.48 -9.66
CA PRO A 27 -11.95 3.36 -10.05
C PRO A 27 -13.30 2.94 -9.48
N LYS A 28 -13.41 1.69 -9.00
CA LYS A 28 -14.64 1.12 -8.43
C LYS A 28 -14.65 1.16 -6.90
N LEU A 29 -13.55 1.54 -6.27
CA LEU A 29 -13.40 1.53 -4.81
C LEU A 29 -13.78 2.89 -4.22
N LYS A 30 -14.44 2.86 -3.06
CA LYS A 30 -14.69 4.03 -2.20
C LYS A 30 -14.55 3.60 -0.76
N ALA A 31 -13.90 4.43 0.05
CA ALA A 31 -13.74 4.19 1.48
C ALA A 31 -13.56 5.51 2.24
N ASP A 32 -13.74 5.47 3.55
CA ASP A 32 -13.44 6.60 4.43
C ASP A 32 -11.93 6.73 4.68
N VAL A 33 -11.22 5.60 4.68
CA VAL A 33 -9.78 5.49 4.95
C VAL A 33 -9.15 4.47 4.02
N VAL A 34 -7.93 4.76 3.52
CA VAL A 34 -7.06 3.77 2.88
C VAL A 34 -5.80 3.57 3.71
N PHE A 35 -5.54 2.32 4.09
CA PHE A 35 -4.24 1.88 4.56
C PHE A 35 -3.45 1.27 3.40
N MET A 36 -2.28 1.84 3.10
CA MET A 36 -1.42 1.34 2.01
C MET A 36 -0.09 0.80 2.57
N SER A 37 0.22 -0.45 2.21
CA SER A 37 1.49 -1.13 2.54
C SER A 37 2.05 -1.82 1.29
N PRO A 38 2.44 -1.06 0.26
CA PRO A 38 3.03 -1.60 -0.97
C PRO A 38 4.41 -2.27 -0.72
N PRO A 39 4.87 -3.14 -1.63
CA PRO A 39 6.21 -3.72 -1.57
C PRO A 39 7.34 -2.68 -1.52
N TRP A 40 8.30 -2.90 -0.61
CA TRP A 40 9.49 -2.05 -0.43
C TRP A 40 10.76 -2.58 -1.12
N GLY A 41 10.65 -3.63 -1.95
CA GLY A 41 11.82 -4.31 -2.53
C GLY A 41 12.50 -5.34 -1.61
N GLY A 42 11.81 -5.79 -0.56
CA GLY A 42 12.29 -6.83 0.37
C GLY A 42 13.42 -6.35 1.27
N PRO A 43 14.08 -7.23 2.06
CA PRO A 43 15.03 -6.84 3.12
C PRO A 43 16.19 -5.93 2.68
N LYS A 44 16.47 -5.85 1.37
CA LYS A 44 17.49 -4.96 0.80
C LYS A 44 17.16 -3.48 0.97
N TYR A 45 15.89 -3.10 1.20
CA TYR A 45 15.49 -1.71 1.42
C TYR A 45 16.29 -1.04 2.55
N SER A 46 16.72 -1.81 3.56
CA SER A 46 17.43 -1.28 4.72
C SER A 46 18.92 -1.02 4.46
N GLN A 47 19.44 -1.41 3.29
CA GLN A 47 20.84 -1.19 2.92
C GLN A 47 21.08 0.23 2.40
N THR A 48 20.02 0.93 1.97
CA THR A 48 20.12 2.33 1.57
C THR A 48 20.04 3.24 2.79
N LYS A 49 20.82 4.34 2.79
CA LYS A 49 20.78 5.33 3.87
C LYS A 49 19.46 6.10 3.88
N SER A 50 18.95 6.40 2.69
CA SER A 50 17.69 7.10 2.46
C SER A 50 16.90 6.33 1.40
N TYR A 51 15.67 5.94 1.73
CA TYR A 51 14.77 5.22 0.86
C TYR A 51 13.82 6.21 0.19
N SER A 52 13.78 6.21 -1.15
CA SER A 52 12.87 7.08 -1.90
C SER A 52 11.55 6.37 -2.18
N ILE A 53 10.43 7.06 -1.99
CA ILE A 53 9.08 6.61 -2.30
C ILE A 53 8.93 6.32 -3.79
N GLU A 54 9.66 6.99 -4.67
CA GLU A 54 9.68 6.71 -6.12
C GLU A 54 10.13 5.27 -6.42
N THR A 55 11.05 4.73 -5.62
CA THR A 55 11.60 3.37 -5.83
C THR A 55 10.66 2.25 -5.37
N MET A 56 9.61 2.60 -4.63
CA MET A 56 8.60 1.66 -4.18
C MET A 56 7.76 1.17 -5.37
N CYS A 57 7.54 -0.14 -5.48
CA CYS A 57 6.87 -0.72 -6.66
C CYS A 57 7.48 -0.24 -7.99
N SER A 58 8.81 -0.24 -8.11
CA SER A 58 9.53 0.27 -9.27
C SER A 58 9.13 -0.35 -10.62
N ASP A 59 8.49 -1.51 -10.59
CA ASP A 59 7.94 -2.18 -11.77
C ASP A 59 6.70 -1.46 -12.35
N HIS A 60 6.17 -0.45 -11.64
CA HIS A 60 5.05 0.39 -12.04
C HIS A 60 5.48 1.85 -12.24
N VAL A 61 5.01 2.47 -13.33
CA VAL A 61 5.32 3.87 -13.68
C VAL A 61 4.91 4.82 -12.54
N GLY A 62 5.88 5.59 -12.02
CA GLY A 62 5.69 6.55 -10.93
C GLY A 62 5.72 5.95 -9.52
N GLY A 63 5.98 4.64 -9.39
CA GLY A 63 6.28 3.98 -8.12
C GLY A 63 5.29 4.26 -6.98
N GLY A 64 5.81 4.55 -5.79
CA GLY A 64 4.99 4.84 -4.61
C GLY A 64 4.14 6.09 -4.72
N PHE A 65 4.62 7.13 -5.44
CA PHE A 65 3.86 8.36 -5.66
C PHE A 65 2.62 8.11 -6.51
N ARG A 66 2.73 7.28 -7.55
CA ARG A 66 1.58 6.89 -8.38
C ARG A 66 0.51 6.19 -7.56
N ILE A 67 0.93 5.31 -6.63
CA ILE A 67 -0.01 4.62 -5.74
C ILE A 67 -0.69 5.63 -4.81
N PHE A 68 0.07 6.58 -4.27
CA PHE A 68 -0.47 7.65 -3.42
C PHE A 68 -1.54 8.50 -4.13
N ASP A 69 -1.28 8.88 -5.38
CA ASP A 69 -2.25 9.60 -6.20
C ASP A 69 -3.53 8.79 -6.45
N ILE A 70 -3.40 7.48 -6.68
CA ILE A 70 -4.54 6.58 -6.86
C ILE A 70 -5.36 6.48 -5.58
N VAL A 71 -4.74 6.27 -4.41
CA VAL A 71 -5.50 6.07 -3.17
C VAL A 71 -6.21 7.35 -2.71
N LYS A 72 -5.70 8.53 -3.07
CA LYS A 72 -6.41 9.82 -2.88
C LYS A 72 -7.75 9.90 -3.61
N THR A 73 -7.93 9.16 -4.71
CA THR A 73 -9.24 9.12 -5.40
C THR A 73 -10.23 8.17 -4.73
N ILE A 74 -9.75 7.30 -3.83
CA ILE A 74 -10.56 6.28 -3.15
C ILE A 74 -11.09 6.81 -1.81
N ALA A 75 -10.24 7.53 -1.05
CA ALA A 75 -10.57 8.02 0.28
C ALA A 75 -9.86 9.35 0.63
N PRO A 76 -10.45 10.18 1.50
CA PRO A 76 -9.81 11.42 1.96
C PRO A 76 -8.71 11.19 3.01
N ASN A 77 -8.78 10.09 3.77
CA ASN A 77 -7.81 9.79 4.83
C ASN A 77 -6.91 8.64 4.41
N ILE A 78 -5.59 8.83 4.54
CA ILE A 78 -4.60 7.85 4.09
C ILE A 78 -3.60 7.58 5.21
N ALA A 79 -3.38 6.30 5.50
CA ALA A 79 -2.29 5.82 6.34
C ALA A 79 -1.27 5.10 5.47
N PHE A 80 -0.05 5.65 5.38
CA PHE A 80 1.02 5.11 4.53
C PHE A 80 2.07 4.39 5.39
N HIS A 81 2.15 3.07 5.23
CA HIS A 81 3.19 2.25 5.86
C HIS A 81 4.49 2.30 5.05
N LEU A 82 5.51 2.94 5.64
CA LEU A 82 6.78 3.29 5.00
C LEU A 82 7.99 2.62 5.66
N PRO A 83 9.08 2.37 4.92
CA PRO A 83 10.37 2.02 5.49
C PRO A 83 10.87 3.04 6.52
N LYS A 84 11.50 2.56 7.60
CA LYS A 84 12.06 3.41 8.66
C LYS A 84 13.10 4.45 8.17
N ASN A 85 13.74 4.18 7.03
CA ASN A 85 14.76 5.02 6.40
C ASN A 85 14.19 5.85 5.23
N THR A 86 12.86 6.02 5.13
CA THR A 86 12.25 6.83 4.08
C THR A 86 12.73 8.27 4.13
N ASN A 87 12.99 8.85 2.96
CA ASN A 87 13.31 10.25 2.82
C ASN A 87 12.11 11.10 3.28
N ILE A 88 12.25 11.78 4.42
CA ILE A 88 11.16 12.55 5.00
C ILE A 88 10.74 13.76 4.16
N LEU A 89 11.60 14.21 3.24
CA LEU A 89 11.29 15.30 2.30
C LEU A 89 10.32 14.86 1.18
N GLU A 90 10.10 13.55 1.04
CA GLU A 90 9.16 12.98 0.05
C GLU A 90 7.78 12.70 0.62
N VAL A 91 7.56 12.96 1.92
CA VAL A 91 6.31 12.68 2.65
C VAL A 91 5.44 13.93 2.76
#